data_AF-A0A924UEX0-F1
#
_entry.id   AF-A0A924UEX0-F1
#
_cell.length_a   1.000
_cell.length_b   1.000
_cell.length_c   1.000
_cell.angle_alpha   90.00
_cell.angle_beta   90.00
_cell.angle_gamma   90.00
#
_symmetry.space_group_name_H-M   'P 1'
#
loop_
_entity.id
_entity.type
_entity.pdbx_description
1 polymer ?
#
loop_
_entity_poly.entity_id
_entity_poly.type
_entity_poly.pdbx_seq_one_letter_code
_entity_poly.pdbx_strand_id
1 'polypeptide(L)'
;MADDTYILDLWVTGAEAVSVHDDGSGSDTIRVTGVYSAAIDIDLAYTVVSGTPLNAGSRYFSDDNQSHQLVIYGLIENAFGSNGSEYINGNDLANLLGGDQKQTGSGLSDTLDGGGGNDTMFGGSGDDLLSGQSDADAIWGDAGNDSIAGGTGCDTVQGGAGADTLDGGGDAGDTLSYATSRRGVQVVLQAGVFTTGHGGDAEGDLIAGFADMI
;
A
#
# COMPACT_ATOMS: atom_id res chain seq x y z
N MET A 1 -10.13 12.92 -21.90
CA MET A 1 -10.40 11.86 -20.91
C MET A 1 -9.64 12.35 -19.70
N ALA A 2 -10.38 12.72 -18.67
CA ALA A 2 -9.90 13.61 -17.63
C ALA A 2 -9.78 12.80 -16.35
N ASP A 3 -8.60 12.85 -15.75
CA ASP A 3 -8.38 12.32 -14.41
C ASP A 3 -9.23 13.16 -13.43
N ASP A 4 -10.13 12.51 -12.69
CA ASP A 4 -10.98 13.13 -11.69
C ASP A 4 -10.40 12.94 -10.28
N THR A 5 -10.62 13.93 -9.40
CA THR A 5 -10.19 13.86 -8.00
C THR A 5 -11.35 14.23 -7.07
N TYR A 6 -11.74 13.29 -6.20
CA TYR A 6 -12.78 13.46 -5.21
C TYR A 6 -12.15 13.70 -3.84
N ILE A 7 -12.32 14.89 -3.28
CA ILE A 7 -11.82 15.25 -1.96
C ILE A 7 -12.94 15.10 -0.93
N LEU A 8 -12.73 14.25 0.07
CA LEU A 8 -13.62 14.06 1.20
C LEU A 8 -13.01 14.76 2.42
N ASP A 9 -13.61 15.86 2.86
CA ASP A 9 -13.27 16.55 4.11
C ASP A 9 -14.28 16.18 5.19
N LEU A 10 -13.82 15.37 6.15
CA LEU A 10 -14.67 14.80 7.19
C LEU A 10 -14.91 15.76 8.37
N TRP A 11 -14.15 16.87 8.49
CA TRP A 11 -14.41 17.91 9.50
C TRP A 11 -15.66 18.74 9.21
N VAL A 12 -16.03 18.85 7.94
CA VAL A 12 -17.04 19.82 7.48
C VAL A 12 -18.35 19.16 7.08
N THR A 13 -18.31 17.90 6.65
CA THR A 13 -19.43 17.32 5.92
C THR A 13 -20.57 16.85 6.83
N GLY A 14 -20.32 16.40 8.07
CA GLY A 14 -21.38 15.87 8.94
C GLY A 14 -22.28 14.82 8.26
N ALA A 15 -21.80 14.23 7.17
CA ALA A 15 -22.58 13.45 6.22
C ALA A 15 -22.28 11.97 6.43
N GLU A 16 -23.34 11.20 6.67
CA GLU A 16 -23.28 9.76 6.93
C GLU A 16 -22.98 8.94 5.65
N ALA A 17 -23.11 9.55 4.46
CA ALA A 17 -22.83 8.88 3.19
C ALA A 17 -22.28 9.84 2.11
N VAL A 18 -21.21 9.43 1.43
CA VAL A 18 -20.61 10.15 0.28
C VAL A 18 -20.58 9.22 -0.94
N SER A 19 -20.93 9.76 -2.11
CA SER A 19 -20.90 9.02 -3.38
C SER A 19 -19.92 9.64 -4.37
N VAL A 20 -19.01 8.84 -4.91
CA VAL A 20 -18.06 9.23 -5.97
C VAL A 20 -18.34 8.45 -7.24
N HIS A 21 -18.22 9.08 -8.41
CA HIS A 21 -18.63 8.51 -9.69
C HIS A 21 -17.57 8.73 -10.76
N ASP A 22 -16.85 7.67 -11.12
CA ASP A 22 -15.96 7.63 -12.27
C ASP A 22 -16.76 7.43 -13.58
N ASP A 23 -16.35 8.16 -14.63
CA ASP A 23 -16.97 8.17 -15.96
C ASP A 23 -16.48 7.05 -16.90
N GLY A 24 -15.56 6.22 -16.41
CA GLY A 24 -14.89 5.11 -17.05
C GLY A 24 -13.63 5.51 -17.84
N SER A 25 -13.08 6.71 -17.65
CA SER A 25 -11.93 7.19 -18.42
C SER A 25 -10.98 8.12 -17.67
N GLY A 26 -9.73 7.69 -17.48
CA GLY A 26 -8.72 8.47 -16.75
C GLY A 26 -8.12 7.61 -15.66
N SER A 27 -7.23 8.20 -14.85
CA SER A 27 -6.86 7.63 -13.56
C SER A 27 -7.50 8.47 -12.47
N ASP A 28 -8.47 7.90 -11.78
CA ASP A 28 -9.29 8.64 -10.85
C ASP A 28 -8.86 8.43 -9.40
N THR A 29 -9.01 9.48 -8.60
CA THR A 29 -8.44 9.55 -7.26
C THR A 29 -9.48 9.90 -6.22
N ILE A 30 -9.54 9.12 -5.15
CA ILE A 30 -10.19 9.51 -3.90
C ILE A 30 -9.13 10.01 -2.92
N ARG A 31 -9.37 11.16 -2.29
CA ARG A 31 -8.52 11.68 -1.23
C ARG A 31 -9.34 12.01 0.01
N VAL A 32 -9.01 11.39 1.13
CA VAL A 32 -9.63 11.67 2.43
C VAL A 32 -8.78 12.66 3.20
N THR A 33 -9.41 13.63 3.84
CA THR A 33 -8.75 14.71 4.58
C THR A 33 -9.51 15.05 5.85
N GLY A 34 -8.80 15.62 6.83
CA GLY A 34 -9.38 16.08 8.09
C GLY A 34 -9.45 15.02 9.20
N VAL A 35 -9.06 13.77 8.95
CA VAL A 35 -9.03 12.73 9.97
C VAL A 35 -7.64 12.65 10.60
N TYR A 36 -7.59 12.56 11.93
CA TYR A 36 -6.34 12.62 12.70
C TYR A 36 -6.21 11.54 13.77
N SER A 37 -7.31 10.83 14.11
CA SER A 37 -7.29 9.89 15.23
C SER A 37 -8.25 8.71 15.08
N ALA A 38 -8.88 8.56 13.92
CA ALA A 38 -9.90 7.56 13.72
C ALA A 38 -9.59 6.66 12.52
N ALA A 39 -10.25 5.51 12.48
CA ALA A 39 -9.91 4.45 11.56
C ALA A 39 -10.78 4.49 10.29
N ILE A 40 -10.17 4.84 9.16
CA ILE A 40 -10.85 4.86 7.86
C ILE A 40 -10.54 3.55 7.13
N ASP A 41 -11.53 2.96 6.49
CA ASP A 41 -11.35 1.78 5.61
C ASP A 41 -11.82 2.17 4.21
N ILE A 42 -10.92 2.16 3.24
CA ILE A 42 -11.17 2.43 1.83
C ILE A 42 -10.89 1.14 1.05
N ASP A 43 -11.85 0.73 0.23
CA ASP A 43 -11.74 -0.47 -0.59
C ASP A 43 -12.17 -0.13 -2.02
N LEU A 44 -11.21 -0.17 -2.95
CA LEU A 44 -11.41 0.17 -4.35
C LEU A 44 -11.94 -1.02 -5.18
N ALA A 45 -11.92 -2.25 -4.65
CA ALA A 45 -12.11 -3.50 -5.41
C ALA A 45 -13.52 -3.79 -5.97
N TYR A 46 -14.40 -2.80 -6.10
CA TYR A 46 -15.79 -3.04 -6.50
C TYR A 46 -16.10 -2.65 -7.95
N THR A 47 -16.43 -3.65 -8.77
CA THR A 47 -16.83 -3.49 -10.18
C THR A 47 -18.34 -3.21 -10.33
N VAL A 48 -18.69 -2.24 -11.18
CA VAL A 48 -20.09 -1.96 -11.57
C VAL A 48 -20.58 -2.99 -12.60
N VAL A 49 -21.64 -3.74 -12.28
CA VAL A 49 -22.38 -4.55 -13.27
C VAL A 49 -23.63 -3.79 -13.74
N SER A 50 -23.54 -3.22 -14.95
CA SER A 50 -24.64 -2.80 -15.83
C SER A 50 -25.79 -1.95 -15.24
N GLY A 51 -25.54 -0.68 -14.92
CA GLY A 51 -26.57 0.37 -14.93
C GLY A 51 -27.74 0.25 -13.94
N THR A 52 -27.72 -0.74 -13.06
CA THR A 52 -28.52 -0.77 -11.84
C THR A 52 -27.55 -0.60 -10.68
N PRO A 53 -27.80 0.31 -9.72
CA PRO A 53 -27.13 0.24 -8.44
C PRO A 53 -27.51 -1.12 -7.87
N LEU A 54 -26.61 -2.08 -7.95
CA LEU A 54 -26.64 -3.16 -6.99
C LEU A 54 -26.59 -2.45 -5.63
N ASN A 55 -27.32 -2.96 -4.64
CA ASN A 55 -26.92 -2.77 -3.25
C ASN A 55 -25.52 -3.41 -3.10
N ALA A 56 -24.52 -2.74 -3.68
CA ALA A 56 -23.10 -2.94 -3.51
C ALA A 56 -22.85 -2.62 -2.05
N GLY A 57 -22.40 -3.62 -1.29
CA GLY A 57 -22.32 -3.53 0.15
C GLY A 57 -21.72 -2.19 0.58
N SER A 58 -22.50 -1.43 1.32
CA SER A 58 -22.03 -0.30 2.11
C SER A 58 -20.77 -0.73 2.85
N ARG A 59 -19.59 -0.26 2.44
CA ARG A 59 -18.39 -0.39 3.26
C ARG A 59 -18.36 0.80 4.20
N TYR A 60 -18.33 0.44 5.47
CA TYR A 60 -18.42 1.38 6.56
C TYR A 60 -17.01 1.80 6.96
N PHE A 61 -16.68 3.08 6.86
CA PHE A 61 -15.47 3.65 7.45
C PHE A 61 -15.83 4.31 8.80
N SER A 62 -14.90 4.34 9.76
CA SER A 62 -15.21 4.78 11.14
C SER A 62 -14.37 5.97 11.61
N ASP A 63 -14.93 7.17 11.56
CA ASP A 63 -14.20 8.40 11.93
C ASP A 63 -14.35 8.80 13.43
N ASP A 64 -15.17 8.10 14.22
CA ASP A 64 -15.41 8.44 15.63
C ASP A 64 -16.18 7.38 16.44
N ASN A 65 -16.00 6.09 16.13
CA ASN A 65 -16.86 4.99 16.62
C ASN A 65 -18.30 5.04 16.07
N GLN A 66 -18.58 5.87 15.06
CA GLN A 66 -19.72 5.77 14.16
C GLN A 66 -19.30 5.20 12.80
N SER A 67 -20.24 4.57 12.09
CA SER A 67 -20.02 3.98 10.77
C SER A 67 -20.54 4.90 9.68
N HIS A 68 -19.66 5.40 8.82
CA HIS A 68 -19.99 6.19 7.63
C HIS A 68 -19.94 5.31 6.39
N GLN A 69 -20.77 5.58 5.37
CA GLN A 69 -20.82 4.78 4.16
C GLN A 69 -20.15 5.50 2.98
N LEU A 70 -19.13 4.89 2.36
CA LEU A 70 -18.58 5.36 1.08
C LEU A 70 -19.19 4.50 -0.02
N VAL A 71 -19.76 5.14 -1.02
CA VAL A 71 -20.23 4.44 -2.22
C VAL A 71 -19.40 4.89 -3.41
N ILE A 72 -18.59 3.97 -3.93
CA ILE A 72 -17.77 4.18 -5.10
C ILE A 72 -18.51 3.59 -6.31
N TYR A 73 -18.70 4.42 -7.34
CA TYR A 73 -19.19 3.98 -8.65
C TYR A 73 -18.06 4.13 -9.66
N GLY A 74 -17.82 3.10 -10.47
CA GLY A 74 -16.75 3.08 -11.48
C GLY A 74 -15.53 2.29 -11.00
N LEU A 75 -14.38 2.47 -11.65
CA LEU A 75 -13.13 1.73 -11.46
C LEU A 75 -12.02 2.59 -10.83
N ILE A 76 -12.33 3.44 -9.85
CA ILE A 76 -11.35 4.31 -9.17
C ILE A 76 -10.04 3.57 -8.87
N GLU A 77 -8.93 4.06 -9.40
CA GLU A 77 -7.62 3.42 -9.28
C GLU A 77 -6.82 3.89 -8.07
N ASN A 78 -7.02 5.13 -7.61
CA ASN A 78 -6.12 5.71 -6.60
C ASN A 78 -6.88 6.09 -5.33
N ALA A 79 -6.26 5.86 -4.18
CA ALA A 79 -6.79 6.25 -2.90
C ALA A 79 -5.69 6.80 -1.99
N PHE A 80 -5.98 7.92 -1.34
CA PHE A 80 -5.08 8.51 -0.35
C PHE A 80 -5.82 8.75 0.96
N GLY A 81 -5.29 8.19 2.04
CA GLY A 81 -5.72 8.46 3.40
C GLY A 81 -5.29 9.82 3.90
N SER A 82 -5.52 10.01 5.19
CA SER A 82 -5.18 11.23 5.91
C SER A 82 -3.97 10.98 6.82
N ASN A 83 -3.91 11.58 8.01
CA ASN A 83 -2.85 11.28 8.98
C ASN A 83 -3.39 10.36 10.11
N GLY A 84 -4.50 9.68 9.86
CA GLY A 84 -5.21 8.84 10.82
C GLY A 84 -4.68 7.41 10.84
N SER A 85 -5.53 6.44 11.18
CA SER A 85 -5.18 5.02 11.03
C SER A 85 -6.03 4.40 9.93
N GLU A 86 -5.54 4.42 8.70
CA GLU A 86 -6.30 3.98 7.55
C GLU A 86 -5.96 2.57 7.08
N TYR A 87 -6.97 1.88 6.55
CA TYR A 87 -6.89 0.63 5.83
C TYR A 87 -7.28 0.93 4.38
N ILE A 88 -6.36 0.83 3.44
CA ILE A 88 -6.63 1.03 2.01
C ILE A 88 -6.36 -0.26 1.25
N ASN A 89 -7.39 -0.72 0.55
CA ASN A 89 -7.32 -1.87 -0.35
C ASN A 89 -7.48 -1.36 -1.78
N GLY A 90 -6.51 -1.71 -2.62
CA GLY A 90 -6.54 -1.49 -4.07
C GLY A 90 -7.66 -2.26 -4.78
N ASN A 91 -7.76 -2.05 -6.08
CA ASN A 91 -8.70 -2.77 -6.94
C ASN A 91 -7.95 -3.74 -7.87
N ASP A 92 -8.61 -4.28 -8.89
CA ASP A 92 -7.95 -5.19 -9.85
C ASP A 92 -7.10 -4.43 -10.92
N LEU A 93 -6.98 -3.11 -10.81
CA LEU A 93 -6.17 -2.23 -11.67
C LEU A 93 -4.86 -1.85 -10.95
N ALA A 94 -3.93 -1.26 -11.68
CA ALA A 94 -2.76 -0.61 -11.10
C ALA A 94 -3.20 0.60 -10.26
N ASN A 95 -2.80 0.64 -9.00
CA ASN A 95 -3.23 1.60 -8.00
C ASN A 95 -2.09 2.50 -7.54
N LEU A 96 -2.43 3.74 -7.20
CA LEU A 96 -1.60 4.62 -6.38
C LEU A 96 -2.26 4.80 -5.02
N LEU A 97 -1.65 4.23 -3.99
CA LEU A 97 -2.14 4.23 -2.61
C LEU A 97 -1.20 5.06 -1.72
N GLY A 98 -1.72 5.73 -0.69
CA GLY A 98 -0.81 6.26 0.34
C GLY A 98 -1.39 7.07 1.48
N GLY A 99 -0.54 7.27 2.50
CA GLY A 99 -0.86 7.95 3.76
C GLY A 99 -1.59 7.06 4.77
N ASP A 100 -1.31 5.75 4.78
CA ASP A 100 -2.13 4.77 5.49
C ASP A 100 -1.32 3.75 6.27
N GLN A 101 -1.83 3.43 7.46
CA GLN A 101 -1.31 2.38 8.36
C GLN A 101 -1.39 0.97 7.78
N LYS A 102 -2.32 0.70 6.86
CA LYS A 102 -2.34 -0.56 6.13
C LYS A 102 -2.74 -0.38 4.67
N GLN A 103 -1.88 -0.81 3.76
CA GLN A 103 -2.09 -0.77 2.32
C GLN A 103 -2.01 -2.17 1.73
N THR A 104 -2.90 -2.49 0.80
CA THR A 104 -2.88 -3.77 0.07
C THR A 104 -3.12 -3.47 -1.41
N GLY A 105 -2.11 -3.76 -2.23
CA GLY A 105 -2.20 -3.70 -3.68
C GLY A 105 -2.89 -4.93 -4.28
N SER A 106 -2.64 -5.17 -5.54
CA SER A 106 -3.41 -5.97 -6.47
C SER A 106 -2.53 -7.06 -7.13
N GLY A 107 -2.98 -7.58 -8.26
CA GLY A 107 -2.14 -8.46 -9.11
C GLY A 107 -1.40 -7.72 -10.22
N LEU A 108 -1.46 -6.39 -10.24
CA LEU A 108 -0.81 -5.52 -11.21
C LEU A 108 0.20 -4.62 -10.51
N SER A 109 1.00 -3.90 -11.29
CA SER A 109 2.02 -2.99 -10.74
C SER A 109 1.40 -1.81 -10.02
N ASP A 110 1.54 -1.80 -8.70
CA ASP A 110 1.01 -0.77 -7.82
C ASP A 110 2.12 0.15 -7.29
N THR A 111 1.73 1.33 -6.83
CA THR A 111 2.60 2.24 -6.09
C THR A 111 1.97 2.52 -4.74
N LEU A 112 2.65 2.14 -3.67
CA LEU A 112 2.20 2.31 -2.29
C LEU A 112 3.20 3.21 -1.55
N ASP A 113 2.68 4.24 -0.86
CA ASP A 113 3.46 5.21 -0.07
C ASP A 113 2.92 5.24 1.36
N GLY A 114 3.64 4.66 2.33
CA GLY A 114 3.25 4.61 3.75
C GLY A 114 2.99 6.00 4.32
N GLY A 115 3.93 6.91 4.10
CA GLY A 115 3.85 8.29 4.52
C GLY A 115 4.47 8.49 5.89
N GLY A 116 3.70 8.38 6.96
CA GLY A 116 4.26 8.47 8.30
C GLY A 116 3.37 7.76 9.30
N GLY A 117 3.96 7.36 10.42
CA GLY A 117 3.37 6.34 11.27
C GLY A 117 3.86 4.95 10.89
N ASN A 118 3.49 3.94 11.69
CA ASN A 118 3.97 2.58 11.46
C ASN A 118 3.05 1.86 10.46
N ASP A 119 3.50 1.67 9.23
CA ASP A 119 2.66 1.19 8.15
C ASP A 119 2.85 -0.32 7.89
N THR A 120 1.80 -0.96 7.39
CA THR A 120 1.78 -2.37 6.97
C THR A 120 1.40 -2.43 5.50
N MET A 121 2.34 -2.78 4.63
CA MET A 121 2.15 -2.69 3.18
C MET A 121 2.29 -4.07 2.54
N PHE A 122 1.36 -4.41 1.65
CA PHE A 122 1.39 -5.62 0.82
C PHE A 122 1.29 -5.21 -0.65
N GLY A 123 2.31 -5.49 -1.46
CA GLY A 123 2.36 -5.17 -2.90
C GLY A 123 1.38 -6.04 -3.67
N GLY A 124 1.58 -7.36 -3.60
CA GLY A 124 0.66 -8.33 -4.16
C GLY A 124 1.36 -9.25 -5.14
N SER A 125 0.90 -9.35 -6.39
CA SER A 125 1.58 -10.22 -7.39
C SER A 125 2.11 -9.48 -8.61
N GLY A 126 2.05 -8.14 -8.59
CA GLY A 126 2.57 -7.26 -9.62
C GLY A 126 4.05 -6.92 -9.42
N ASP A 127 4.66 -6.22 -10.38
CA ASP A 127 5.96 -5.59 -10.14
C ASP A 127 5.70 -4.24 -9.46
N ASP A 128 5.88 -4.16 -8.14
CA ASP A 128 5.35 -3.06 -7.32
C ASP A 128 6.42 -2.06 -6.87
N LEU A 129 6.00 -0.82 -6.58
CA LEU A 129 6.83 0.21 -5.95
C LEU A 129 6.30 0.52 -4.55
N LEU A 130 7.05 0.17 -3.51
CA LEU A 130 6.66 0.35 -2.11
C LEU A 130 7.66 1.24 -1.37
N SER A 131 7.17 2.24 -0.66
CA SER A 131 7.97 3.12 0.19
C SER A 131 7.32 3.28 1.56
N GLY A 132 7.97 2.82 2.63
CA GLY A 132 7.48 2.99 4.01
C GLY A 132 7.56 4.44 4.51
N GLN A 133 8.64 5.13 4.14
CA GLN A 133 8.96 6.52 4.50
C GLN A 133 9.49 6.71 5.91
N SER A 134 8.64 6.93 6.91
CA SER A 134 9.08 7.33 8.25
C SER A 134 8.35 6.57 9.33
N ASP A 135 9.08 6.29 10.41
CA ASP A 135 8.66 5.41 11.50
C ASP A 135 8.86 3.92 11.14
N ALA A 136 8.36 2.99 11.94
CA ALA A 136 8.72 1.58 11.81
C ALA A 136 7.70 0.84 10.93
N ASP A 137 8.12 0.47 9.73
CA ASP A 137 7.24 -0.12 8.72
C ASP A 137 7.40 -1.63 8.57
N ALA A 138 6.35 -2.28 8.10
CA ALA A 138 6.35 -3.68 7.74
C ALA A 138 5.88 -3.85 6.30
N ILE A 139 6.79 -4.20 5.41
CA ILE A 139 6.61 -4.12 3.96
C ILE A 139 6.84 -5.49 3.32
N TRP A 140 5.83 -5.98 2.60
CA TRP A 140 5.85 -7.21 1.83
C TRP A 140 5.61 -6.90 0.35
N GLY A 141 6.57 -7.20 -0.52
CA GLY A 141 6.39 -7.15 -1.98
C GLY A 141 5.50 -8.28 -2.50
N ASP A 142 5.64 -9.45 -1.87
CA ASP A 142 4.95 -10.71 -2.18
C ASP A 142 5.49 -11.40 -3.44
N ALA A 143 4.94 -11.19 -4.63
CA ALA A 143 5.46 -11.80 -5.86
C ALA A 143 5.56 -10.77 -6.97
N GLY A 144 6.54 -10.92 -7.85
CA GLY A 144 6.87 -9.89 -8.83
C GLY A 144 8.25 -9.34 -8.56
N ASN A 145 8.77 -8.48 -9.44
CA ASN A 145 10.06 -7.82 -9.23
C ASN A 145 9.81 -6.47 -8.59
N ASP A 146 9.91 -6.42 -7.27
CA ASP A 146 9.47 -5.27 -6.50
C ASP A 146 10.61 -4.29 -6.25
N SER A 147 10.27 -3.01 -6.11
CA SER A 147 11.18 -1.97 -5.65
C SER A 147 10.69 -1.47 -4.29
N ILE A 148 11.41 -1.83 -3.24
CA ILE A 148 11.01 -1.58 -1.85
C ILE A 148 12.05 -0.71 -1.15
N ALA A 149 11.59 0.40 -0.57
CA ALA A 149 12.35 1.23 0.35
C ALA A 149 11.67 1.26 1.73
N GLY A 150 12.38 0.85 2.78
CA GLY A 150 11.93 0.97 4.18
C GLY A 150 11.75 2.44 4.54
N GLY A 151 12.86 3.18 4.55
CA GLY A 151 12.83 4.62 4.79
C GLY A 151 13.68 4.97 6.01
N THR A 152 13.17 5.83 6.89
CA THR A 152 13.79 6.11 8.19
C THR A 152 12.97 5.42 9.26
N GLY A 153 13.60 4.67 10.16
CA GLY A 153 12.81 3.84 11.06
C GLY A 153 13.53 2.60 11.52
N CYS A 154 12.75 1.59 11.88
CA CYS A 154 13.26 0.25 12.11
C CYS A 154 12.35 -0.68 11.33
N ASP A 155 12.70 -0.87 10.08
CA ASP A 155 11.77 -1.43 9.10
C ASP A 155 11.94 -2.94 8.98
N THR A 156 10.86 -3.64 8.67
CA THR A 156 10.90 -5.05 8.28
C THR A 156 10.46 -5.16 6.83
N VAL A 157 11.38 -5.58 5.97
CA VAL A 157 11.13 -5.73 4.53
C VAL A 157 11.23 -7.20 4.13
N GLN A 158 10.28 -7.66 3.33
CA GLN A 158 10.34 -8.94 2.62
C GLN A 158 9.97 -8.68 1.16
N GLY A 159 10.93 -8.86 0.25
CA GLY A 159 10.67 -8.78 -1.20
C GLY A 159 9.70 -9.87 -1.63
N GLY A 160 10.16 -11.12 -1.56
CA GLY A 160 9.31 -12.28 -1.80
C GLY A 160 9.79 -13.01 -3.05
N ALA A 161 8.87 -13.45 -3.90
CA ALA A 161 9.24 -14.18 -5.10
C ALA A 161 9.48 -13.23 -6.28
N GLY A 162 10.74 -13.05 -6.66
CA GLY A 162 11.10 -12.17 -7.77
C GLY A 162 12.58 -11.88 -7.78
N ALA A 163 12.99 -10.92 -8.62
CA ALA A 163 14.28 -10.28 -8.50
C ALA A 163 14.06 -8.85 -8.02
N ASP A 164 14.13 -8.67 -6.71
CA ASP A 164 13.67 -7.45 -6.04
C ASP A 164 14.79 -6.43 -5.87
N THR A 165 14.45 -5.15 -5.73
CA THR A 165 15.37 -4.11 -5.25
C THR A 165 14.93 -3.68 -3.87
N LEU A 166 15.73 -4.02 -2.86
CA LEU A 166 15.40 -3.87 -1.45
C LEU A 166 16.39 -2.92 -0.78
N ASP A 167 15.89 -1.80 -0.26
CA ASP A 167 16.66 -0.85 0.54
C ASP A 167 16.02 -0.68 1.91
N GLY A 168 16.72 -1.09 2.96
CA GLY A 168 16.26 -0.90 4.34
C GLY A 168 16.25 0.55 4.80
N GLY A 169 17.03 1.45 4.17
CA GLY A 169 17.18 2.84 4.62
C GLY A 169 18.45 3.10 5.44
N GLY A 170 18.99 2.05 6.08
CA GLY A 170 20.32 2.06 6.69
C GLY A 170 20.33 2.35 8.19
N ASP A 171 19.16 2.33 8.83
CA ASP A 171 19.01 2.42 10.27
C ASP A 171 19.35 1.08 10.95
N ALA A 172 19.77 1.16 12.21
CA ALA A 172 20.31 -0.02 12.91
C ALA A 172 19.26 -1.09 13.26
N GLY A 173 17.97 -0.81 13.03
CA GLY A 173 16.87 -1.74 13.29
C GLY A 173 16.26 -2.37 12.04
N ASP A 174 16.78 -2.06 10.86
CA ASP A 174 16.22 -2.54 9.61
C ASP A 174 16.51 -4.03 9.40
N THR A 175 15.45 -4.79 9.18
CA THR A 175 15.45 -6.24 9.09
C THR A 175 14.98 -6.70 7.71
N LEU A 176 15.81 -7.47 7.02
CA LEU A 176 15.43 -8.18 5.81
C LEU A 176 14.93 -9.59 6.15
N SER A 177 13.69 -9.90 5.78
CA SER A 177 13.09 -11.22 6.01
C SER A 177 13.10 -12.07 4.74
N TYR A 178 13.62 -13.29 4.86
CA TYR A 178 13.38 -14.39 3.92
C TYR A 178 12.70 -15.58 4.61
N ALA A 179 11.99 -15.33 5.71
CA ALA A 179 11.40 -16.37 6.57
C ALA A 179 10.38 -17.26 5.84
N THR A 180 9.81 -16.80 4.74
CA THR A 180 8.86 -17.53 3.88
C THR A 180 9.54 -18.37 2.80
N SER A 181 10.84 -18.17 2.55
CA SER A 181 11.61 -18.86 1.53
C SER A 181 11.70 -20.36 1.82
N ARG A 182 11.35 -21.16 0.81
CA ARG A 182 11.36 -22.64 0.92
C ARG A 182 12.71 -23.27 0.59
N ARG A 183 13.69 -22.46 0.21
CA ARG A 183 15.05 -22.90 -0.13
C ARG A 183 16.05 -22.06 0.67
N GLY A 184 17.27 -22.58 0.82
CA GLY A 184 18.33 -21.81 1.47
C GLY A 184 18.65 -20.53 0.67
N VAL A 185 18.80 -19.43 1.40
CA VAL A 185 19.20 -18.12 0.88
C VAL A 185 20.65 -17.83 1.24
N GLN A 186 21.35 -17.11 0.37
CA GLN A 186 22.69 -16.61 0.60
C GLN A 186 22.72 -15.11 0.27
N VAL A 187 22.88 -14.29 1.30
CA VAL A 187 22.94 -12.83 1.20
C VAL A 187 24.11 -12.33 2.04
N VAL A 188 24.71 -11.23 1.60
CA VAL A 188 25.78 -10.54 2.33
C VAL A 188 25.31 -9.13 2.64
N LEU A 189 25.03 -8.83 3.91
CA LEU A 189 24.69 -7.47 4.29
C LEU A 189 25.95 -6.59 4.27
N GLN A 190 25.95 -5.56 3.42
CA GLN A 190 27.03 -4.59 3.34
C GLN A 190 26.46 -3.17 3.41
N ALA A 191 26.89 -2.41 4.43
CA ALA A 191 26.40 -1.04 4.62
C ALA A 191 26.69 -0.16 3.40
N GLY A 192 25.63 0.49 2.88
CA GLY A 192 25.70 1.47 1.80
C GLY A 192 26.09 0.93 0.42
N VAL A 193 26.05 -0.38 0.19
CA VAL A 193 26.34 -1.00 -1.11
C VAL A 193 25.31 -2.08 -1.41
N PHE A 194 24.65 -1.99 -2.57
CA PHE A 194 23.79 -3.06 -3.06
C PHE A 194 24.60 -4.33 -3.32
N THR A 195 24.14 -5.43 -2.72
CA THR A 195 24.67 -6.78 -2.92
C THR A 195 23.62 -7.64 -3.60
N THR A 196 24.05 -8.68 -4.32
CA THR A 196 23.12 -9.60 -4.97
C THR A 196 22.79 -10.77 -4.05
N GLY A 197 21.50 -11.04 -3.85
CA GLY A 197 21.02 -12.24 -3.18
C GLY A 197 21.06 -13.48 -4.08
N HIS A 198 21.20 -14.65 -3.47
CA HIS A 198 21.22 -15.93 -4.18
C HIS A 198 20.40 -17.00 -3.48
N GLY A 199 19.67 -17.79 -4.27
CA GLY A 199 18.91 -18.95 -3.82
C GLY A 199 17.59 -18.63 -3.14
N GLY A 200 16.59 -19.49 -3.38
CA GLY A 200 15.24 -19.29 -2.84
C GLY A 200 14.63 -17.99 -3.34
N ASP A 201 13.98 -17.29 -2.43
CA ASP A 201 13.34 -16.00 -2.66
C ASP A 201 14.38 -14.86 -2.78
N ALA A 202 15.66 -15.09 -2.45
CA ALA A 202 16.71 -14.08 -2.60
C ALA A 202 17.32 -14.04 -4.02
N GLU A 203 16.92 -14.94 -4.93
CA GLU A 203 17.62 -15.12 -6.21
C GLU A 203 17.42 -13.93 -7.15
N GLY A 204 18.47 -13.11 -7.30
CA GLY A 204 18.45 -11.96 -8.21
C GLY A 204 18.19 -10.63 -7.50
N ASP A 205 17.87 -10.66 -6.21
CA ASP A 205 17.63 -9.46 -5.42
C ASP A 205 18.86 -8.56 -5.34
N LEU A 206 18.63 -7.25 -5.36
CA LEU A 206 19.59 -6.21 -5.05
C LEU A 206 19.28 -5.66 -3.66
N ILE A 207 20.20 -5.84 -2.72
CA ILE A 207 19.95 -5.65 -1.29
C ILE A 207 20.92 -4.62 -0.70
N ALA A 208 20.41 -3.58 -0.06
CA ALA A 208 21.16 -2.59 0.71
C ALA A 208 20.40 -2.15 1.97
N GLY A 209 21.07 -1.43 2.87
CA GLY A 209 20.39 -0.72 3.95
C GLY A 209 19.91 -1.56 5.15
N PHE A 210 20.09 -2.88 5.16
CA PHE A 210 19.65 -3.72 6.30
C PHE A 210 20.76 -3.98 7.33
N ALA A 211 20.37 -3.95 8.61
CA ALA A 211 21.23 -4.29 9.74
C ALA A 211 21.13 -5.77 10.10
N ASP A 212 19.92 -6.34 10.02
CA ASP A 212 19.60 -7.71 10.40
C ASP A 212 18.95 -8.50 9.26
N MET A 213 19.00 -9.83 9.36
CA MET A 213 18.32 -10.75 8.46
C MET A 213 17.69 -11.91 9.24
N ILE A 214 16.46 -12.30 8.87
CA ILE A 214 15.70 -13.40 9.47
C ILE A 214 15.13 -14.40 8.47
#